data_AF-H2YLC8-F1
#
_entry.id   AF-H2YLC8-F1
#
_cell.length_a   1.000
_cell.length_b   1.000
_cell.length_c   1.000
_cell.angle_alpha   90.00
_cell.angle_beta   90.00
_cell.angle_gamma   90.00
#
_symmetry.space_group_name_H-M   'P 1'
#
loop_
_entity.id
_entity.type
_entity.pdbx_description
1 polymer ?
#
loop_
_entity_poly.entity_id
_entity_poly.type
_entity_poly.pdbx_seq_one_letter_code
_entity_poly.pdbx_strand_id
1 'polypeptide(L)'
;MKQFYSVFLILVVISPSWSKQNKKTLVLYDNPDIKSTHSLFFKSLTDRGFDLTFKSADDASLELIKYGVHLYENLVIFSPSVEDFGGGIKVSTITDFVDGGGNVMVAADSNIGDPIRELASECGVEFDEERTMVIDHHNFDESDRGSHTKLVVNTDNLIKSANIVGDAKSPVLFRGVGMVLDQDNPLALPIMKGSPTSYSYFPEEKIEQYPLAVGTNTVLVAGLQARNNARLAFSGSLEMFSDDYLTAKVKQESENSKGFPKSGNEDFVTALSKWVFCETGVLRVGKVTHHKVGEVIAPEAYTITDMVHYSIVIEERSASGKWQPYQGDDIQMEFVRIDPFVRLPIKLDRATGAFTVDFKLPDVYGVFQFKIDYARLGYTFLKSATQVSVRPLQHTQYERFISSAYPYYASAFSMMFGVVIFSAFFLYHSDSKKLKSE
;
A
#
# COMPACT_ATOMS: atom_id res chain seq x y z
N MET A 1 -30.63 36.82 55.56
CA MET A 1 -31.28 35.76 54.77
C MET A 1 -30.23 35.15 53.85
N LYS A 2 -29.91 33.86 54.05
CA LYS A 2 -28.87 33.12 53.32
C LYS A 2 -29.40 32.76 51.92
N GLN A 3 -28.73 33.20 50.86
CA GLN A 3 -29.00 32.72 49.50
C GLN A 3 -28.01 31.60 49.15
N PHE A 4 -28.55 30.39 49.01
CA PHE A 4 -27.86 29.22 48.49
C PHE A 4 -27.73 29.35 46.97
N TYR A 5 -26.51 29.39 46.45
CA TYR A 5 -26.24 29.18 45.03
C TYR A 5 -26.20 27.67 44.77
N SER A 6 -27.22 27.16 44.10
CA SER A 6 -27.29 25.78 43.63
C SER A 6 -26.50 25.69 42.31
N VAL A 7 -25.34 25.04 42.34
CA VAL A 7 -24.53 24.76 41.14
C VAL A 7 -25.11 23.52 40.47
N PHE A 8 -25.77 23.71 39.33
CA PHE A 8 -26.28 22.63 38.49
C PHE A 8 -25.12 22.04 37.68
N LEU A 9 -24.63 20.86 38.09
CA LEU A 9 -23.59 20.13 37.39
C LEU A 9 -24.21 19.40 36.20
N ILE A 10 -24.10 19.97 34.99
CA ILE A 10 -24.52 19.32 33.75
C ILE A 10 -23.51 18.21 33.43
N LEU A 11 -23.94 16.97 33.66
CA LEU A 11 -23.21 15.77 33.28
C LEU A 11 -23.39 15.58 31.76
N VAL A 12 -22.46 16.12 30.98
CA VAL A 12 -22.37 15.84 29.53
C VAL A 12 -21.86 14.41 29.37
N VAL A 13 -22.77 13.46 29.17
CA VAL A 13 -22.44 12.11 28.71
C VAL A 13 -22.01 12.24 27.24
N ILE A 14 -20.70 12.42 27.03
CA ILE A 14 -20.10 12.28 25.71
C ILE A 14 -20.12 10.79 25.40
N SER A 15 -21.20 10.34 24.76
CA SER A 15 -21.21 9.06 24.06
C SER A 15 -20.07 9.12 23.04
N PRO A 16 -19.11 8.18 23.01
CA PRO A 16 -18.23 8.07 21.87
C PRO A 16 -19.10 7.63 20.69
N SER A 17 -19.62 8.60 19.94
CA SER A 17 -20.08 8.39 18.58
C SER A 17 -18.86 7.94 17.82
N TRP A 18 -18.65 6.63 17.77
CA TRP A 18 -17.76 6.02 16.81
C TRP A 18 -18.21 6.58 15.47
N SER A 19 -17.39 7.44 14.85
CA SER A 19 -17.67 7.92 13.49
C SER A 19 -17.85 6.68 12.65
N LYS A 20 -19.09 6.36 12.33
CA LYS A 20 -19.46 5.28 11.42
C LYS A 20 -18.86 5.76 10.10
N GLN A 21 -17.67 5.26 9.78
CA GLN A 21 -16.97 5.64 8.57
C GLN A 21 -17.96 5.49 7.41
N ASN A 22 -18.19 6.58 6.70
CA ASN A 22 -19.36 6.73 5.86
C ASN A 22 -19.08 6.02 4.55
N LYS A 23 -19.20 4.68 4.55
CA LYS A 23 -18.91 3.76 3.43
C LYS A 23 -19.92 3.88 2.27
N LYS A 24 -20.21 5.11 1.84
CA LYS A 24 -21.14 5.42 0.76
C LYS A 24 -20.56 4.90 -0.54
N THR A 25 -21.32 4.03 -1.19
CA THR A 25 -20.90 3.32 -2.39
C THR A 25 -21.95 3.52 -3.46
N LEU A 26 -21.54 4.06 -4.61
CA LEU A 26 -22.39 4.17 -5.78
C LEU A 26 -22.27 2.88 -6.60
N VAL A 27 -23.39 2.29 -6.96
CA VAL A 27 -23.48 1.12 -7.83
C VAL A 27 -24.17 1.55 -9.12
N LEU A 28 -23.44 1.45 -10.22
CA LEU A 28 -23.93 1.66 -11.58
C LEU A 28 -24.31 0.31 -12.20
N TYR A 29 -25.47 0.26 -12.81
CA TYR A 29 -25.97 -0.90 -13.56
C TYR A 29 -26.58 -0.43 -14.89
N ASP A 30 -26.54 -1.28 -15.91
CA ASP A 30 -27.25 -1.07 -17.19
C ASP A 30 -28.60 -1.79 -17.21
N ASN A 31 -28.68 -2.97 -16.61
CA ASN A 31 -29.91 -3.75 -16.47
C ASN A 31 -30.38 -3.77 -15.00
N PRO A 32 -31.63 -3.36 -14.69
CA PRO A 32 -32.17 -3.41 -13.33
C PRO A 32 -32.19 -4.82 -12.72
N ASP A 33 -32.19 -5.88 -13.53
CA ASP A 33 -32.12 -7.27 -13.08
C ASP A 33 -30.79 -7.61 -12.38
N ILE A 34 -29.73 -6.81 -12.58
CA ILE A 34 -28.44 -7.00 -11.89
C ILE A 34 -28.63 -6.95 -10.37
N LYS A 35 -29.56 -6.13 -9.89
CA LYS A 35 -29.86 -6.02 -8.46
C LYS A 35 -30.46 -7.31 -7.87
N SER A 36 -31.25 -8.05 -8.64
CA SER A 36 -31.86 -9.30 -8.20
C SER A 36 -30.94 -10.51 -8.42
N THR A 37 -30.21 -10.53 -9.53
CA THR A 37 -29.31 -11.62 -9.92
C THR A 37 -27.97 -11.63 -9.16
N HIS A 38 -27.55 -10.50 -8.59
CA HIS A 38 -26.31 -10.36 -7.82
C HIS A 38 -26.60 -10.02 -6.34
N SER A 39 -27.75 -10.47 -5.84
CA SER A 39 -28.27 -10.07 -4.54
C SER A 39 -27.38 -10.54 -3.39
N LEU A 40 -26.72 -11.70 -3.50
CA LEU A 40 -25.81 -12.24 -2.48
C LEU A 40 -24.56 -11.38 -2.35
N PHE A 41 -23.99 -10.91 -3.47
CA PHE A 41 -22.83 -10.01 -3.46
C PHE A 41 -23.18 -8.67 -2.80
N PHE A 42 -24.27 -8.03 -3.22
CA PHE A 42 -24.69 -6.76 -2.62
C PHE A 42 -25.08 -6.90 -1.16
N LYS A 43 -25.73 -8.00 -0.79
CA LYS A 43 -26.06 -8.31 0.61
C LYS A 43 -24.79 -8.45 1.45
N SER A 44 -23.77 -9.13 0.92
CA SER A 44 -22.45 -9.25 1.56
C SER A 44 -21.83 -7.88 1.85
N LEU A 45 -21.97 -6.91 0.93
CA LEU A 45 -21.54 -5.52 1.16
C LEU A 45 -22.39 -4.80 2.22
N THR A 46 -23.72 -4.88 2.14
CA THR A 46 -24.59 -4.23 3.14
C THR A 46 -24.39 -4.78 4.55
N ASP A 47 -24.17 -6.10 4.67
CA ASP A 47 -23.90 -6.77 5.94
C ASP A 47 -22.57 -6.31 6.57
N ARG A 48 -21.61 -5.87 5.75
CA ARG A 48 -20.34 -5.22 6.19
C ARG A 48 -20.48 -3.71 6.44
N GLY A 49 -21.67 -3.16 6.32
CA GLY A 49 -22.00 -1.77 6.66
C GLY A 49 -21.76 -0.75 5.55
N PHE A 50 -21.69 -1.18 4.28
CA PHE A 50 -21.67 -0.27 3.13
C PHE A 50 -23.07 0.29 2.85
N ASP A 51 -23.15 1.58 2.52
CA ASP A 51 -24.39 2.26 2.14
C ASP A 51 -24.46 2.31 0.60
N LEU A 52 -25.23 1.39 0.02
CA LEU A 52 -25.30 1.19 -1.44
C LEU A 52 -26.39 2.08 -2.06
N THR A 53 -25.98 2.96 -2.95
CA THR A 53 -26.90 3.73 -3.82
C THR A 53 -26.88 3.12 -5.21
N PHE A 54 -28.02 2.59 -5.66
CA PHE A 54 -28.16 1.99 -7.00
C PHE A 54 -28.68 3.03 -7.99
N LYS A 55 -27.97 3.23 -9.11
CA LYS A 55 -28.39 4.10 -10.21
C LYS A 55 -28.14 3.43 -11.56
N SER A 56 -28.97 3.77 -12.54
CA SER A 56 -28.74 3.38 -13.93
C SER A 56 -27.51 4.13 -14.46
N ALA A 57 -26.69 3.48 -15.27
CA ALA A 57 -25.44 4.05 -15.79
C ALA A 57 -25.67 5.28 -16.70
N ASP A 58 -26.85 5.41 -17.30
CA ASP A 58 -27.30 6.49 -18.19
C ASP A 58 -28.07 7.62 -17.46
N ASP A 59 -28.21 7.58 -16.13
CA ASP A 59 -28.97 8.57 -15.36
C ASP A 59 -28.31 9.97 -15.44
N ALA A 60 -29.05 10.94 -15.98
CA ALA A 60 -28.60 12.33 -16.12
C ALA A 60 -28.28 13.04 -14.79
N SER A 61 -28.73 12.51 -13.65
CA SER A 61 -28.47 13.05 -12.31
C SER A 61 -27.22 12.48 -11.64
N LEU A 62 -26.39 11.74 -12.38
CA LEU A 62 -25.14 11.16 -11.90
C LEU A 62 -24.06 12.22 -11.69
N GLU A 63 -23.53 12.27 -10.46
CA GLU A 63 -22.40 13.10 -10.06
C GLU A 63 -21.56 12.31 -9.03
N LEU A 64 -20.24 12.26 -9.22
CA LEU A 64 -19.30 11.67 -8.23
C LEU A 64 -18.72 12.73 -7.29
N ILE A 65 -18.48 13.93 -7.83
CA ILE A 65 -17.86 15.06 -7.15
C ILE A 65 -18.76 16.27 -7.32
N LYS A 66 -19.15 16.91 -6.21
CA LYS A 66 -19.96 18.13 -6.22
C LYS A 66 -19.25 19.20 -5.42
N TYR A 67 -18.97 20.34 -6.06
CA TYR A 67 -18.24 21.47 -5.45
C TYR A 67 -16.88 21.06 -4.83
N GLY A 68 -16.16 20.12 -5.47
CA GLY A 68 -14.88 19.61 -4.98
C GLY A 68 -14.96 18.62 -3.81
N VAL A 69 -16.16 18.19 -3.42
CA VAL A 69 -16.37 17.17 -2.39
C VAL A 69 -16.80 15.86 -3.04
N HIS A 70 -16.12 14.77 -2.69
CA HIS A 70 -16.50 13.42 -3.09
C HIS A 70 -17.81 13.03 -2.39
N LEU A 71 -18.83 12.69 -3.18
CA LEU A 71 -20.13 12.27 -2.66
C LEU A 71 -20.13 10.80 -2.18
N TYR A 72 -19.23 10.00 -2.75
CA TYR A 72 -19.06 8.58 -2.52
C TYR A 72 -17.58 8.27 -2.20
N GLU A 73 -17.32 7.21 -1.43
CA GLU A 73 -15.96 6.72 -1.18
C GLU A 73 -15.58 5.61 -2.15
N ASN A 74 -16.57 4.84 -2.62
CA ASN A 74 -16.40 3.71 -3.51
C ASN A 74 -17.37 3.77 -4.69
N LEU A 75 -16.93 3.25 -5.83
CA LEU A 75 -17.71 3.11 -7.05
C LEU A 75 -17.69 1.65 -7.52
N VAL A 76 -18.86 1.10 -7.81
CA VAL A 76 -19.04 -0.21 -8.43
C VAL A 76 -19.69 -0.02 -9.78
N ILE A 77 -19.06 -0.49 -10.85
CA ILE A 77 -19.53 -0.40 -12.22
C ILE A 77 -19.87 -1.81 -12.70
N PHE A 78 -21.14 -2.19 -12.56
CA PHE A 78 -21.72 -3.44 -13.08
C PHE A 78 -22.64 -3.10 -14.25
N SER A 79 -22.11 -2.34 -15.21
CA SER A 79 -22.82 -1.89 -16.41
C SER A 79 -21.95 -2.14 -17.64
N PRO A 80 -21.66 -3.40 -17.97
CA PRO A 80 -20.69 -3.75 -19.00
C PRO A 80 -21.00 -3.14 -20.38
N SER A 81 -22.28 -3.03 -20.77
CA SER A 81 -22.68 -2.56 -22.10
C SER A 81 -23.00 -1.06 -22.16
N VAL A 82 -22.37 -0.27 -21.30
CA VAL A 82 -22.55 1.18 -21.30
C VAL A 82 -21.74 1.83 -22.43
N GLU A 83 -22.42 2.56 -23.31
CA GLU A 83 -21.77 3.34 -24.37
C GLU A 83 -21.38 4.74 -23.90
N ASP A 84 -22.19 5.34 -23.03
CA ASP A 84 -21.96 6.65 -22.44
C ASP A 84 -22.49 6.67 -21.01
N PHE A 85 -21.71 7.21 -20.08
CA PHE A 85 -22.20 7.47 -18.72
C PHE A 85 -23.10 8.71 -18.68
N GLY A 86 -24.15 8.64 -17.88
CA GLY A 86 -25.11 9.71 -17.69
C GLY A 86 -24.56 10.89 -16.88
N GLY A 87 -25.18 12.06 -17.08
CA GLY A 87 -24.96 13.25 -16.26
C GLY A 87 -23.57 13.84 -16.44
N GLY A 88 -22.86 14.01 -15.33
CA GLY A 88 -21.50 14.60 -15.31
C GLY A 88 -20.38 13.56 -15.25
N ILE A 89 -20.68 12.26 -15.33
CA ILE A 89 -19.67 11.21 -15.25
C ILE A 89 -19.05 10.98 -16.63
N LYS A 90 -17.73 11.08 -16.70
CA LYS A 90 -16.89 10.68 -17.84
C LYS A 90 -15.73 9.83 -17.33
N VAL A 91 -15.00 9.18 -18.24
CA VAL A 91 -13.77 8.45 -17.88
C VAL A 91 -12.81 9.34 -17.09
N SER A 92 -12.59 10.58 -17.55
CA SER A 92 -11.75 11.57 -16.85
C SER A 92 -12.26 11.90 -15.43
N THR A 93 -13.57 11.89 -15.21
CA THR A 93 -14.16 12.14 -13.88
C THR A 93 -13.92 10.96 -12.95
N ILE A 94 -13.90 9.73 -13.48
CA ILE A 94 -13.59 8.51 -12.71
C ILE A 94 -12.10 8.46 -12.38
N THR A 95 -11.21 8.85 -13.31
CA THR A 95 -9.77 8.96 -13.02
C THR A 95 -9.49 10.03 -11.97
N ASP A 96 -10.13 11.21 -12.05
CA ASP A 96 -10.04 12.24 -11.01
C ASP A 96 -10.55 11.74 -9.64
N PHE A 97 -11.62 10.92 -9.66
CA PHE A 97 -12.15 10.29 -8.45
C PHE A 97 -11.13 9.34 -7.80
N VAL A 98 -10.42 8.56 -8.63
CA VAL A 98 -9.35 7.65 -8.20
C VAL A 98 -8.14 8.42 -7.66
N ASP A 99 -7.74 9.50 -8.33
CA ASP A 99 -6.66 10.38 -7.87
C ASP A 99 -6.99 11.05 -6.52
N GLY A 100 -8.28 11.33 -6.29
CA GLY A 100 -8.81 11.77 -5.00
C GLY A 100 -8.85 10.70 -3.90
N GLY A 101 -8.47 9.45 -4.19
CA GLY A 101 -8.43 8.34 -3.24
C GLY A 101 -9.66 7.43 -3.27
N GLY A 102 -10.56 7.60 -4.24
CA GLY A 102 -11.73 6.75 -4.42
C GLY A 102 -11.37 5.36 -4.94
N ASN A 103 -12.08 4.34 -4.47
CA ASN A 103 -11.86 2.95 -4.92
C ASN A 103 -12.90 2.55 -5.97
N VAL A 104 -12.49 1.79 -6.99
CA VAL A 104 -13.36 1.42 -8.11
C VAL A 104 -13.32 -0.09 -8.34
N MET A 105 -14.49 -0.71 -8.47
CA MET A 105 -14.62 -2.10 -8.90
C MET A 105 -15.44 -2.14 -10.18
N VAL A 106 -14.87 -2.70 -11.24
CA VAL A 106 -15.50 -2.82 -12.56
C VAL A 106 -15.68 -4.28 -12.89
N ALA A 107 -16.88 -4.65 -13.34
CA ALA A 107 -17.15 -5.95 -13.91
C ALA A 107 -17.66 -5.78 -15.34
N ALA A 108 -16.88 -6.29 -16.29
CA ALA A 108 -17.19 -6.34 -17.70
C ALA A 108 -17.78 -7.70 -18.08
N ASP A 109 -18.27 -7.81 -19.31
CA ASP A 109 -18.61 -9.07 -19.95
C ASP A 109 -18.26 -8.98 -21.45
N SER A 110 -18.80 -9.88 -22.27
CA SER A 110 -18.56 -9.88 -23.71
C SER A 110 -19.20 -8.73 -24.46
N ASN A 111 -20.15 -8.01 -23.87
CA ASN A 111 -20.78 -6.82 -24.45
C ASN A 111 -20.09 -5.56 -23.91
N ILE A 112 -18.78 -5.60 -23.69
CA ILE A 112 -18.02 -4.49 -23.11
C ILE A 112 -18.10 -3.23 -23.99
N GLY A 113 -18.56 -2.13 -23.40
CA GLY A 113 -18.62 -0.81 -24.05
C GLY A 113 -17.29 -0.04 -23.99
N ASP A 114 -17.13 0.93 -24.89
CA ASP A 114 -15.91 1.72 -25.04
C ASP A 114 -15.46 2.49 -23.77
N PRO A 115 -16.35 3.14 -22.98
CA PRO A 115 -15.94 3.84 -21.76
C PRO A 115 -15.25 2.94 -20.72
N ILE A 116 -15.64 1.67 -20.63
CA ILE A 116 -15.01 0.71 -19.71
C ILE A 116 -13.62 0.32 -20.20
N ARG A 117 -13.46 0.14 -21.52
CA ARG A 117 -12.16 -0.14 -22.15
C ARG A 117 -11.21 1.04 -22.01
N GLU A 118 -11.69 2.26 -22.24
CA GLU A 118 -10.92 3.49 -22.08
C GLU A 118 -10.48 3.68 -20.61
N LEU A 119 -11.39 3.50 -19.65
CA LEU A 119 -11.05 3.57 -18.22
C LEU A 119 -9.98 2.55 -17.81
N ALA A 120 -10.08 1.32 -18.32
CA ALA A 120 -9.09 0.29 -18.07
C ALA A 120 -7.72 0.64 -18.71
N SER A 121 -7.74 1.18 -19.93
CA SER A 121 -6.54 1.61 -20.65
C SER A 121 -5.80 2.74 -19.91
N GLU A 122 -6.51 3.71 -19.33
CA GLU A 122 -5.92 4.74 -18.45
C GLU A 122 -5.24 4.14 -17.21
N CYS A 123 -5.61 2.92 -16.82
CA CYS A 123 -5.03 2.17 -15.72
C CYS A 123 -3.94 1.16 -16.16
N GLY A 124 -3.58 1.11 -17.44
CA GLY A 124 -2.62 0.14 -17.99
C GLY A 124 -3.17 -1.29 -18.07
N VAL A 125 -4.48 -1.42 -18.22
CA VAL A 125 -5.20 -2.69 -18.44
C VAL A 125 -5.89 -2.62 -19.81
N GLU A 126 -5.58 -3.55 -20.70
CA GLU A 126 -6.16 -3.59 -22.04
C GLU A 126 -7.18 -4.73 -22.11
N PHE A 127 -8.47 -4.38 -22.16
CA PHE A 127 -9.54 -5.33 -22.45
C PHE A 127 -9.55 -5.69 -23.94
N ASP A 128 -9.92 -6.95 -24.21
CA ASP A 128 -10.18 -7.42 -25.57
C ASP A 128 -11.44 -6.76 -26.17
N GLU A 129 -11.69 -7.02 -27.45
CA GLU A 129 -12.80 -6.43 -28.19
C GLU A 129 -14.18 -6.92 -27.71
N GLU A 130 -15.22 -6.15 -28.00
CA GLU A 130 -16.61 -6.59 -27.82
C GLU A 130 -16.86 -7.89 -28.58
N ARG A 131 -17.74 -8.75 -28.07
CA ARG A 131 -18.09 -10.12 -28.52
C ARG A 131 -16.99 -11.17 -28.35
N THR A 132 -15.81 -10.80 -27.85
CA THR A 132 -14.78 -11.79 -27.51
C THR A 132 -15.08 -12.46 -26.16
N MET A 133 -14.57 -13.67 -26.00
CA MET A 133 -14.62 -14.41 -24.74
C MET A 133 -13.29 -15.12 -24.52
N VAL A 134 -12.95 -15.36 -23.25
CA VAL A 134 -11.88 -16.30 -22.93
C VAL A 134 -12.39 -17.72 -23.13
N ILE A 135 -11.71 -18.46 -23.99
CA ILE A 135 -12.02 -19.83 -24.39
C ILE A 135 -10.91 -20.74 -23.87
N ASP A 136 -11.29 -21.88 -23.28
CA ASP A 136 -10.35 -22.93 -22.92
C ASP A 136 -10.98 -24.30 -23.12
N HIS A 137 -10.48 -25.05 -24.10
CA HIS A 137 -11.01 -26.37 -24.40
C HIS A 137 -10.55 -27.48 -23.44
N HIS A 138 -9.69 -27.17 -22.46
CA HIS A 138 -9.20 -28.15 -21.48
C HIS A 138 -9.77 -27.92 -20.09
N ASN A 139 -10.00 -26.66 -19.69
CA ASN A 139 -10.42 -26.29 -18.34
C ASN A 139 -11.79 -25.58 -18.33
N PHE A 140 -12.80 -26.20 -18.94
CA PHE A 140 -14.18 -25.73 -18.91
C PHE A 140 -15.05 -26.58 -17.98
N ASP A 141 -16.16 -26.01 -17.51
CA ASP A 141 -17.10 -26.68 -16.60
C ASP A 141 -18.06 -27.61 -17.36
N GLU A 142 -18.46 -28.72 -16.73
CA GLU A 142 -19.36 -29.72 -17.33
C GLU A 142 -20.74 -29.14 -17.72
N SER A 143 -21.13 -28.01 -17.14
CA SER A 143 -22.39 -27.33 -17.47
C SER A 143 -22.29 -26.34 -18.64
N ASP A 144 -21.12 -26.21 -19.27
CA ASP A 144 -20.95 -25.40 -20.48
C ASP A 144 -21.77 -25.98 -21.65
N ARG A 145 -22.23 -25.10 -22.55
CA ARG A 145 -23.13 -25.46 -23.66
C ARG A 145 -22.40 -25.77 -24.97
N GLY A 146 -21.11 -26.10 -24.90
CA GLY A 146 -20.28 -26.52 -26.03
C GLY A 146 -19.46 -25.40 -26.67
N SER A 147 -19.49 -24.18 -26.14
CA SER A 147 -18.63 -23.07 -26.57
C SER A 147 -17.29 -23.04 -25.81
N HIS A 148 -17.17 -23.81 -24.73
CA HIS A 148 -15.98 -23.90 -23.88
C HIS A 148 -15.56 -22.53 -23.31
N THR A 149 -16.57 -21.71 -22.97
CA THR A 149 -16.43 -20.32 -22.49
C THR A 149 -16.63 -20.19 -20.99
N LYS A 150 -17.26 -21.19 -20.35
CA LYS A 150 -17.40 -21.26 -18.90
C LYS A 150 -16.19 -21.97 -18.30
N LEU A 151 -15.24 -21.17 -17.84
CA LEU A 151 -13.93 -21.64 -17.39
C LEU A 151 -13.96 -22.08 -15.93
N VAL A 152 -13.19 -23.12 -15.64
CA VAL A 152 -12.85 -23.56 -14.28
C VAL A 152 -11.44 -23.10 -13.99
N VAL A 153 -11.32 -22.02 -13.21
CA VAL A 153 -10.03 -21.43 -12.85
C VAL A 153 -9.54 -22.04 -11.55
N ASN A 154 -8.44 -22.78 -11.63
CA ASN A 154 -7.80 -23.37 -10.46
C ASN A 154 -7.17 -22.29 -9.56
N THR A 155 -7.11 -22.58 -8.26
CA THR A 155 -6.54 -21.67 -7.25
C THR A 155 -5.06 -21.34 -7.49
N ASP A 156 -4.34 -22.20 -8.21
CA ASP A 156 -2.92 -21.98 -8.58
C ASP A 156 -2.71 -20.80 -9.52
N ASN A 157 -3.75 -20.40 -10.27
CA ASN A 157 -3.72 -19.25 -11.17
C ASN A 157 -4.06 -17.92 -10.47
N LEU A 158 -4.33 -17.96 -9.16
CA LEU A 158 -4.55 -16.77 -8.35
C LEU A 158 -3.22 -16.17 -7.90
N ILE A 159 -3.21 -14.85 -7.73
CA ILE A 159 -2.07 -14.15 -7.15
C ILE A 159 -1.80 -14.64 -5.72
N LYS A 160 -0.53 -14.85 -5.39
CA LYS A 160 -0.10 -15.36 -4.08
C LYS A 160 -0.15 -14.27 -3.00
N SER A 161 -1.35 -13.83 -2.64
CA SER A 161 -1.59 -12.85 -1.57
C SER A 161 -2.92 -13.11 -0.86
N ALA A 162 -2.84 -13.57 0.39
CA ALA A 162 -4.03 -13.83 1.23
C ALA A 162 -4.87 -12.57 1.48
N ASN A 163 -4.27 -11.38 1.43
CA ASN A 163 -5.00 -10.12 1.60
C ASN A 163 -5.92 -9.79 0.42
N ILE A 164 -5.56 -10.23 -0.79
CA ILE A 164 -6.29 -9.96 -2.03
C ILE A 164 -7.30 -11.07 -2.30
N VAL A 165 -6.86 -12.33 -2.30
CA VAL A 165 -7.68 -13.47 -2.76
C VAL A 165 -8.23 -14.33 -1.61
N GLY A 166 -7.82 -14.06 -0.36
CA GLY A 166 -8.21 -14.88 0.78
C GLY A 166 -7.64 -16.31 0.73
N ASP A 167 -8.27 -17.21 1.47
CA ASP A 167 -7.96 -18.64 1.48
C ASP A 167 -8.91 -19.40 0.54
N ALA A 168 -8.84 -19.12 -0.77
CA ALA A 168 -9.66 -19.82 -1.76
C ALA A 168 -9.24 -21.30 -1.85
N LYS A 169 -10.18 -22.22 -1.59
CA LYS A 169 -9.94 -23.68 -1.58
C LYS A 169 -10.60 -24.43 -2.74
N SER A 170 -11.58 -23.80 -3.38
CA SER A 170 -12.33 -24.34 -4.50
C SER A 170 -12.00 -23.57 -5.79
N PRO A 171 -12.03 -24.21 -6.97
CA PRO A 171 -11.92 -23.51 -8.24
C PRO A 171 -12.99 -22.44 -8.43
N VAL A 172 -12.66 -21.39 -9.15
CA VAL A 172 -13.55 -20.25 -9.45
C VAL A 172 -14.09 -20.41 -10.87
N LEU A 173 -15.40 -20.22 -11.03
CA LEU A 173 -16.05 -20.16 -12.33
C LEU A 173 -15.90 -18.76 -12.92
N PHE A 174 -15.48 -18.68 -14.18
CA PHE A 174 -15.32 -17.43 -14.93
C PHE A 174 -15.98 -17.56 -16.30
N ARG A 175 -16.68 -16.52 -16.74
CA ARG A 175 -17.18 -16.40 -18.12
C ARG A 175 -17.26 -14.93 -18.53
N GLY A 176 -16.51 -14.56 -19.55
CA GLY A 176 -16.48 -13.18 -20.04
C GLY A 176 -15.23 -12.87 -20.86
N VAL A 177 -14.88 -11.59 -20.92
CA VAL A 177 -13.81 -11.04 -21.78
C VAL A 177 -12.44 -11.17 -21.13
N GLY A 178 -11.40 -11.40 -21.94
CA GLY A 178 -10.02 -11.42 -21.48
C GLY A 178 -9.40 -10.03 -21.42
N MET A 179 -8.32 -9.87 -20.66
CA MET A 179 -7.51 -8.66 -20.68
C MET A 179 -6.02 -8.97 -20.63
N VAL A 180 -5.19 -8.00 -21.00
CA VAL A 180 -3.74 -8.01 -20.89
C VAL A 180 -3.31 -6.82 -20.01
N LEU A 181 -2.19 -6.97 -19.32
CA LEU A 181 -1.59 -5.89 -18.54
C LEU A 181 -0.38 -5.33 -19.27
N ASP A 182 -0.22 -4.01 -19.20
CA ASP A 182 1.01 -3.36 -19.61
C ASP A 182 2.18 -3.83 -18.73
N GLN A 183 3.22 -4.36 -19.36
CA GLN A 183 4.40 -4.88 -18.67
C GLN A 183 5.25 -3.78 -18.05
N ASP A 184 5.16 -2.56 -18.58
CA ASP A 184 5.89 -1.39 -18.09
C ASP A 184 5.22 -0.76 -16.86
N ASN A 185 3.99 -1.17 -16.52
CA ASN A 185 3.27 -0.67 -15.35
C ASN A 185 3.55 -1.52 -14.09
N PRO A 186 4.39 -1.03 -13.14
CA PRO A 186 4.71 -1.78 -11.92
C PRO A 186 3.58 -1.80 -10.88
N LEU A 187 2.51 -1.03 -11.09
CA LEU A 187 1.38 -0.90 -10.16
C LEU A 187 0.22 -1.84 -10.51
N ALA A 188 0.19 -2.37 -11.74
CA ALA A 188 -0.80 -3.33 -12.20
C ALA A 188 -0.48 -4.73 -11.66
N LEU A 189 -1.52 -5.44 -11.23
CA LEU A 189 -1.44 -6.73 -10.57
C LEU A 189 -2.34 -7.73 -11.31
N PRO A 190 -1.81 -8.85 -11.84
CA PRO A 190 -2.64 -9.92 -12.37
C PRO A 190 -3.20 -10.73 -11.21
N ILE A 191 -4.41 -10.41 -10.74
CA ILE A 191 -5.06 -11.06 -9.58
C ILE A 191 -5.46 -12.50 -9.93
N MET A 192 -6.02 -12.71 -11.11
CA MET A 192 -6.42 -14.02 -11.63
C MET A 192 -5.99 -14.15 -13.08
N LYS A 193 -5.22 -15.19 -13.38
CA LYS A 193 -4.77 -15.50 -14.74
C LYS A 193 -5.56 -16.64 -15.36
N GLY A 194 -5.62 -16.64 -16.68
CA GLY A 194 -6.05 -17.78 -17.48
C GLY A 194 -5.07 -18.94 -17.37
N SER A 195 -5.51 -20.11 -17.79
CA SER A 195 -4.65 -21.30 -17.89
C SER A 195 -3.65 -21.14 -19.05
N PRO A 196 -2.58 -21.95 -19.10
CA PRO A 196 -1.67 -21.99 -20.24
C PRO A 196 -2.34 -22.34 -21.58
N THR A 197 -3.55 -22.94 -21.56
CA THR A 197 -4.30 -23.35 -22.75
C THR A 197 -5.43 -22.39 -23.13
N SER A 198 -5.69 -21.38 -22.30
CA SER A 198 -6.71 -20.37 -22.58
C SER A 198 -6.26 -19.34 -23.62
N TYR A 199 -7.21 -18.81 -24.38
CA TYR A 199 -7.01 -17.67 -25.28
C TYR A 199 -8.30 -16.86 -25.35
N SER A 200 -8.20 -15.57 -25.67
CA SER A 200 -9.36 -14.69 -25.83
C SER A 200 -9.61 -14.43 -27.32
N TYR A 201 -10.80 -14.76 -27.82
CA TYR A 201 -11.19 -14.53 -29.22
C TYR A 201 -12.71 -14.60 -29.39
N PHE A 202 -13.21 -14.33 -30.59
CA PHE A 202 -14.61 -14.52 -30.98
C PHE A 202 -14.98 -16.02 -31.02
N PRO A 203 -15.93 -16.50 -30.20
CA PRO A 203 -16.23 -17.94 -30.10
C PRO A 203 -16.77 -18.60 -31.38
N GLU A 204 -17.44 -17.82 -32.23
CA GLU A 204 -18.09 -18.33 -33.46
C GLU A 204 -17.24 -18.12 -34.72
N GLU A 205 -16.14 -17.37 -34.62
CA GLU A 205 -15.32 -17.01 -35.76
C GLU A 205 -14.02 -17.83 -35.81
N LYS A 206 -13.46 -18.00 -37.00
CA LYS A 206 -12.17 -18.68 -37.16
C LYS A 206 -11.04 -17.73 -36.74
N ILE A 207 -10.03 -18.28 -36.09
CA ILE A 207 -8.83 -17.52 -35.72
C ILE A 207 -8.03 -17.23 -36.98
N GLU A 208 -8.05 -15.97 -37.43
CA GLU A 208 -7.28 -15.50 -38.59
C GLU A 208 -6.08 -14.65 -38.16
N GLN A 209 -6.22 -13.92 -37.05
CA GLN A 209 -5.20 -13.06 -36.48
C GLN A 209 -4.68 -13.63 -35.17
N TYR A 210 -3.51 -13.18 -34.74
CA TYR A 210 -2.99 -13.54 -33.43
C TYR A 210 -3.89 -12.92 -32.35
N PRO A 211 -4.50 -13.73 -31.46
CA PRO A 211 -5.40 -13.20 -30.45
C PRO A 211 -4.69 -12.27 -29.46
N LEU A 212 -5.40 -11.28 -28.91
CA LEU A 212 -4.82 -10.30 -27.97
C LEU A 212 -4.19 -10.99 -26.76
N ALA A 213 -4.95 -11.89 -26.13
CA ALA A 213 -4.55 -12.62 -24.94
C ALA A 213 -4.44 -14.13 -25.23
N VAL A 214 -3.24 -14.69 -25.03
CA VAL A 214 -2.96 -16.12 -25.26
C VAL A 214 -2.16 -16.69 -24.10
N GLY A 215 -2.56 -17.89 -23.67
CA GLY A 215 -1.92 -18.66 -22.61
C GLY A 215 -1.92 -17.95 -21.28
N THR A 216 -0.78 -18.02 -20.57
CA THR A 216 -0.62 -17.47 -19.22
C THR A 216 -0.58 -15.94 -19.15
N ASN A 217 -0.55 -15.26 -20.29
CA ASN A 217 -0.63 -13.80 -20.36
C ASN A 217 -2.08 -13.30 -20.30
N THR A 218 -3.05 -14.18 -20.53
CA THR A 218 -4.47 -13.87 -20.35
C THR A 218 -4.75 -13.58 -18.88
N VAL A 219 -5.21 -12.37 -18.60
CA VAL A 219 -5.68 -11.95 -17.28
C VAL A 219 -7.21 -11.97 -17.28
N LEU A 220 -7.79 -12.52 -16.22
CA LEU A 220 -9.24 -12.63 -16.03
C LEU A 220 -9.73 -11.58 -15.02
N VAL A 221 -8.90 -11.32 -14.01
CA VAL A 221 -9.10 -10.25 -13.03
C VAL A 221 -7.79 -9.51 -12.85
N ALA A 222 -7.81 -8.20 -13.12
CA ALA A 222 -6.71 -7.30 -12.87
C ALA A 222 -7.00 -6.44 -11.63
N GLY A 223 -5.93 -6.04 -10.94
CA GLY A 223 -5.98 -5.03 -9.90
C GLY A 223 -4.97 -3.92 -10.17
N LEU A 224 -5.22 -2.73 -9.65
CA LEU A 224 -4.26 -1.65 -9.63
C LEU A 224 -4.25 -1.01 -8.25
N GLN A 225 -3.06 -0.80 -7.70
CA GLN A 225 -2.87 0.01 -6.50
C GLN A 225 -2.12 1.29 -6.87
N ALA A 226 -2.84 2.41 -6.88
CA ALA A 226 -2.29 3.70 -7.25
C ALA A 226 -1.30 4.22 -6.18
N ARG A 227 -0.51 5.25 -6.53
CA ARG A 227 0.51 5.83 -5.63
C ARG A 227 -0.08 6.49 -4.39
N ASN A 228 -1.31 6.98 -4.47
CA ASN A 228 -2.11 7.49 -3.35
C ASN A 228 -2.80 6.36 -2.54
N ASN A 229 -2.53 5.09 -2.88
CA ASN A 229 -3.14 3.87 -2.33
C ASN A 229 -4.64 3.67 -2.65
N ALA A 230 -5.20 4.37 -3.64
CA ALA A 230 -6.49 4.00 -4.22
C ALA A 230 -6.40 2.61 -4.87
N ARG A 231 -7.46 1.80 -4.73
CA ARG A 231 -7.50 0.44 -5.25
C ARG A 231 -8.57 0.30 -6.31
N LEU A 232 -8.17 -0.32 -7.42
CA LEU A 232 -9.03 -0.65 -8.53
C LEU A 232 -8.99 -2.14 -8.78
N ALA A 233 -10.14 -2.70 -9.16
CA ALA A 233 -10.21 -4.05 -9.70
C ALA A 233 -11.05 -4.08 -10.98
N PHE A 234 -10.53 -4.74 -11.99
CA PHE A 234 -11.20 -4.97 -13.26
C PHE A 234 -11.42 -6.48 -13.40
N SER A 235 -12.67 -6.90 -13.40
CA SER A 235 -13.08 -8.28 -13.70
C SER A 235 -13.61 -8.33 -15.13
N GLY A 236 -13.14 -9.30 -15.91
CA GLY A 236 -13.69 -9.56 -17.24
C GLY A 236 -15.04 -10.30 -17.23
N SER A 237 -15.57 -10.63 -16.06
CA SER A 237 -16.82 -11.37 -15.90
C SER A 237 -17.73 -10.73 -14.85
N LEU A 238 -18.90 -10.27 -15.30
CA LEU A 238 -20.03 -9.90 -14.44
C LEU A 238 -20.65 -11.15 -13.82
N GLU A 239 -20.84 -12.23 -14.61
CA GLU A 239 -21.39 -13.50 -14.13
C GLU A 239 -20.63 -14.07 -12.91
N MET A 240 -19.33 -13.80 -12.77
CA MET A 240 -18.54 -14.21 -11.59
C MET A 240 -19.14 -13.74 -10.26
N PHE A 241 -19.83 -12.59 -10.25
CA PHE A 241 -20.46 -11.99 -9.07
C PHE A 241 -21.93 -12.38 -8.91
N SER A 242 -22.50 -13.14 -9.85
CA SER A 242 -23.91 -13.53 -9.85
C SER A 242 -24.23 -14.61 -8.82
N ASP A 243 -25.45 -14.61 -8.29
CA ASP A 243 -25.92 -15.57 -7.31
C ASP A 243 -25.82 -17.02 -7.83
N ASP A 244 -25.99 -17.20 -9.14
CA ASP A 244 -25.82 -18.46 -9.84
C ASP A 244 -24.39 -19.00 -9.68
N TYR A 245 -23.37 -18.18 -9.95
CA TYR A 245 -21.97 -18.63 -9.86
C TYR A 245 -21.49 -18.71 -8.41
N LEU A 246 -22.01 -17.87 -7.51
CA LEU A 246 -21.69 -17.91 -6.08
C LEU A 246 -22.19 -19.18 -5.39
N THR A 247 -23.23 -19.82 -5.92
CA THR A 247 -23.84 -21.03 -5.35
C THR A 247 -23.67 -22.28 -6.21
N ALA A 248 -23.15 -22.14 -7.44
CA ALA A 248 -22.94 -23.24 -8.37
C ALA A 248 -21.99 -24.30 -7.83
N LYS A 249 -22.24 -25.54 -8.24
CA LYS A 249 -21.24 -26.62 -8.20
C LYS A 249 -20.23 -26.37 -9.31
N VAL A 250 -18.99 -26.80 -9.09
CA VAL A 250 -17.94 -26.70 -10.11
C VAL A 250 -17.31 -28.06 -10.35
N LYS A 251 -17.25 -28.47 -11.61
CA LYS A 251 -16.58 -29.70 -12.03
C LYS A 251 -16.06 -29.51 -13.45
N GLN A 252 -14.75 -29.60 -13.58
CA GLN A 252 -14.08 -29.56 -14.89
C GLN A 252 -14.52 -30.76 -15.73
N GLU A 253 -14.78 -30.55 -17.02
CA GLU A 253 -15.14 -31.61 -17.98
C GLU A 253 -13.90 -32.47 -18.30
N SER A 254 -13.56 -33.39 -17.40
CA SER A 254 -12.47 -34.35 -17.54
C SER A 254 -12.74 -35.57 -16.66
N GLU A 255 -12.47 -36.77 -17.17
CA GLU A 255 -12.85 -38.05 -16.52
C GLU A 255 -12.28 -38.22 -15.09
N ASN A 256 -11.16 -37.56 -14.77
CA ASN A 256 -10.49 -37.64 -13.47
C ASN A 256 -10.63 -36.36 -12.62
N SER A 257 -11.47 -35.40 -13.01
CA SER A 257 -11.60 -34.14 -12.28
C SER A 257 -12.39 -34.32 -10.98
N LYS A 258 -11.94 -33.63 -9.93
CA LYS A 258 -12.66 -33.57 -8.66
C LYS A 258 -13.77 -32.53 -8.77
N GLY A 259 -15.02 -32.96 -8.62
CA GLY A 259 -16.14 -32.03 -8.44
C GLY A 259 -16.15 -31.42 -7.04
N PHE A 260 -16.53 -30.14 -6.95
CA PHE A 260 -16.73 -29.43 -5.70
C PHE A 260 -18.22 -29.07 -5.55
N PRO A 261 -18.79 -29.23 -4.34
CA PRO A 261 -20.20 -28.95 -4.10
C PRO A 261 -20.55 -27.46 -4.20
N LYS A 262 -19.54 -26.59 -4.12
CA LYS A 262 -19.67 -25.14 -4.23
C LYS A 262 -18.39 -24.57 -4.86
N SER A 263 -18.56 -23.66 -5.81
CA SER A 263 -17.48 -22.88 -6.42
C SER A 263 -16.77 -22.00 -5.40
N GLY A 264 -15.55 -21.57 -5.73
CA GLY A 264 -14.79 -20.61 -4.95
C GLY A 264 -15.21 -19.15 -5.15
N ASN A 265 -16.24 -18.89 -5.96
CA ASN A 265 -16.62 -17.53 -6.36
C ASN A 265 -16.97 -16.65 -5.16
N GLU A 266 -17.78 -17.15 -4.21
CA GLU A 266 -18.20 -16.35 -3.05
C GLU A 266 -17.02 -15.91 -2.18
N ASP A 267 -16.12 -16.84 -1.88
CA ASP A 267 -14.91 -16.55 -1.10
C ASP A 267 -14.02 -15.55 -1.85
N PHE A 268 -13.83 -15.75 -3.15
CA PHE A 268 -12.99 -14.90 -4.00
C PHE A 268 -13.53 -13.48 -4.12
N VAL A 269 -14.80 -13.29 -4.54
CA VAL A 269 -15.36 -11.93 -4.72
C VAL A 269 -15.50 -11.19 -3.39
N THR A 270 -15.71 -11.92 -2.30
CA THR A 270 -15.73 -11.35 -0.95
C THR A 270 -14.33 -10.89 -0.52
N ALA A 271 -13.28 -11.68 -0.77
CA ALA A 271 -11.91 -11.28 -0.48
C ALA A 271 -11.47 -10.09 -1.35
N LEU A 272 -11.77 -10.14 -2.65
CA LEU A 272 -11.47 -9.09 -3.60
C LEU A 272 -12.13 -7.77 -3.20
N SER A 273 -13.43 -7.79 -2.88
CA SER A 273 -14.15 -6.58 -2.46
C SER A 273 -13.65 -6.01 -1.12
N LYS A 274 -13.25 -6.87 -0.16
CA LYS A 274 -12.59 -6.43 1.08
C LYS A 274 -11.26 -5.74 0.79
N TRP A 275 -10.49 -6.25 -0.16
CA TRP A 275 -9.23 -5.62 -0.56
C TRP A 275 -9.49 -4.29 -1.28
N VAL A 276 -10.32 -4.26 -2.32
CA VAL A 276 -10.60 -3.03 -3.09
C VAL A 276 -11.15 -1.92 -2.19
N PHE A 277 -12.08 -2.21 -1.29
CA PHE A 277 -12.67 -1.19 -0.42
C PHE A 277 -11.92 -0.97 0.89
N CYS A 278 -10.61 -1.25 0.91
CA CYS A 278 -9.70 -0.93 2.01
C CYS A 278 -10.16 -1.48 3.38
N GLU A 279 -10.71 -2.69 3.40
CA GLU A 279 -11.04 -3.43 4.63
C GLU A 279 -9.89 -4.35 5.06
N THR A 280 -9.14 -4.90 4.11
CA THR A 280 -7.97 -5.77 4.36
C THR A 280 -6.67 -5.16 3.84
N GLY A 281 -5.53 -5.56 4.42
CA GLY A 281 -4.21 -5.12 3.98
C GLY A 281 -3.99 -3.60 4.07
N VAL A 282 -4.62 -2.93 5.03
CA VAL A 282 -4.45 -1.48 5.23
C VAL A 282 -3.46 -1.24 6.36
N LEU A 283 -2.38 -0.55 6.03
CA LEU A 283 -1.36 -0.13 7.00
C LEU A 283 -1.39 1.38 7.17
N ARG A 284 -1.01 1.86 8.35
CA ARG A 284 -0.73 3.28 8.59
C ARG A 284 0.53 3.46 9.41
N VAL A 285 1.18 4.60 9.18
CA VAL A 285 2.28 5.08 10.01
C VAL A 285 1.70 5.88 11.17
N GLY A 286 2.06 5.51 12.39
CA GLY A 286 1.75 6.22 13.61
C GLY A 286 2.87 7.18 14.01
N LYS A 287 3.15 7.24 15.31
CA LYS A 287 4.19 8.11 15.86
C LYS A 287 5.58 7.64 15.43
N VAL A 288 6.41 8.58 14.99
CA VAL A 288 7.85 8.39 14.73
C VAL A 288 8.63 9.14 15.81
N THR A 289 9.64 8.50 16.38
CA THR A 289 10.54 9.09 17.37
C THR A 289 11.97 8.68 17.12
N HIS A 290 12.90 9.60 17.32
CA HIS A 290 14.33 9.34 17.21
C HIS A 290 15.09 10.20 18.23
N HIS A 291 16.12 9.65 18.87
CA HIS A 291 16.92 10.35 19.87
C HIS A 291 18.28 9.65 20.04
N LYS A 292 19.21 10.27 20.77
CA LYS A 292 20.45 9.58 21.14
C LYS A 292 20.16 8.45 22.12
N VAL A 293 20.93 7.37 22.06
CA VAL A 293 20.79 6.27 23.02
C VAL A 293 21.08 6.78 24.43
N GLY A 294 20.15 6.52 25.37
CA GLY A 294 20.21 7.02 26.75
C GLY A 294 19.50 8.36 26.99
N GLU A 295 19.07 9.03 25.92
CA GLU A 295 18.22 10.23 25.98
C GLU A 295 16.77 9.88 25.63
N VAL A 296 15.84 10.84 25.78
CA VAL A 296 14.41 10.66 25.44
C VAL A 296 13.95 11.65 24.36
N ILE A 297 14.64 12.78 24.24
CA ILE A 297 14.26 13.89 23.37
C ILE A 297 15.20 13.91 22.16
N ALA A 298 14.64 14.17 20.98
CA ALA A 298 15.44 14.36 19.78
C ALA A 298 16.31 15.63 19.92
N PRO A 299 17.64 15.55 19.76
CA PRO A 299 18.48 16.74 19.70
C PRO A 299 18.21 17.53 18.41
N GLU A 300 18.53 18.83 18.43
CA GLU A 300 18.46 19.70 17.25
C GLU A 300 19.38 19.23 16.12
N ALA A 301 20.58 18.76 16.47
CA ALA A 301 21.53 18.17 15.55
C ALA A 301 22.30 17.02 16.21
N TYR A 302 22.51 15.96 15.44
CA TYR A 302 23.36 14.83 15.85
C TYR A 302 24.81 15.11 15.51
N THR A 303 25.74 14.49 16.22
CA THR A 303 27.15 14.46 15.81
C THR A 303 27.46 13.23 14.98
N ILE A 304 28.47 13.33 14.12
CA ILE A 304 29.05 12.15 13.45
C ILE A 304 29.33 11.07 14.49
N THR A 305 29.12 9.81 14.11
CA THR A 305 29.39 8.65 14.97
C THR A 305 28.54 8.51 16.25
N ASP A 306 27.52 9.36 16.46
CA ASP A 306 26.56 9.20 17.56
C ASP A 306 25.80 7.86 17.46
N MET A 307 25.48 7.27 18.61
CA MET A 307 24.53 6.15 18.70
C MET A 307 23.11 6.72 18.78
N VAL A 308 22.26 6.30 17.86
CA VAL A 308 20.89 6.80 17.70
C VAL A 308 19.89 5.65 17.81
N HIS A 309 18.83 5.89 18.58
CA HIS A 309 17.63 5.08 18.65
C HIS A 309 16.60 5.65 17.68
N TYR A 310 16.07 4.80 16.81
CA TYR A 310 14.94 5.11 15.93
C TYR A 310 13.76 4.20 16.26
N SER A 311 12.56 4.76 16.31
CA SER A 311 11.32 4.05 16.61
C SER A 311 10.16 4.57 15.76
N ILE A 312 9.37 3.64 15.20
CA ILE A 312 8.19 3.93 14.39
C ILE A 312 7.05 2.99 14.77
N VAL A 313 5.86 3.53 15.01
CA VAL A 313 4.65 2.73 15.18
C VAL A 313 4.05 2.46 13.81
N ILE A 314 3.82 1.19 13.49
CA ILE A 314 3.10 0.77 12.27
C ILE A 314 1.90 -0.05 12.71
N GLU A 315 0.72 0.37 12.27
CA GLU A 315 -0.54 -0.29 12.63
C GLU A 315 -1.21 -0.85 11.39
N GLU A 316 -1.80 -2.04 11.55
CA GLU A 316 -2.64 -2.69 10.57
C GLU A 316 -4.10 -2.57 10.97
N ARG A 317 -4.97 -2.34 9.99
CA ARG A 317 -6.40 -2.37 10.19
C ARG A 317 -6.89 -3.81 10.23
N SER A 318 -7.39 -4.24 11.39
CA SER A 318 -8.03 -5.55 11.53
C SER A 318 -9.35 -5.63 10.74
N ALA A 319 -9.82 -6.85 10.48
CA ALA A 319 -11.13 -7.10 9.87
C ALA A 319 -12.30 -6.52 10.69
N SER A 320 -12.12 -6.28 11.99
CA SER A 320 -13.11 -5.62 12.86
C SER A 320 -13.11 -4.09 12.74
N GLY A 321 -12.25 -3.53 11.90
CA GLY A 321 -12.08 -2.08 11.72
C GLY A 321 -11.19 -1.41 12.77
N LYS A 322 -10.68 -2.16 13.76
CA LYS A 322 -9.77 -1.64 14.79
C LYS A 322 -8.33 -1.68 14.31
N TRP A 323 -7.55 -0.68 14.72
CA TRP A 323 -6.11 -0.61 14.48
C TRP A 323 -5.36 -1.43 15.52
N GLN A 324 -4.43 -2.26 15.06
CA GLN A 324 -3.59 -3.12 15.89
C GLN A 324 -2.13 -3.03 15.43
N PRO A 325 -1.15 -3.31 16.30
CA PRO A 325 0.25 -3.34 15.89
C PRO A 325 0.48 -4.33 14.74
N TYR A 326 1.17 -3.87 13.69
CA TYR A 326 1.52 -4.71 12.56
C TYR A 326 2.60 -5.73 12.96
N GLN A 327 2.46 -6.98 12.49
CA GLN A 327 3.34 -8.10 12.89
C GLN A 327 4.35 -8.53 11.82
N GLY A 328 4.65 -7.68 10.83
CA GLY A 328 5.68 -7.98 9.82
C GLY A 328 7.09 -8.04 10.41
N ASP A 329 7.97 -8.81 9.78
CA ASP A 329 9.36 -9.02 10.19
C ASP A 329 10.40 -8.49 9.19
N ASP A 330 9.94 -7.97 8.05
CA ASP A 330 10.75 -7.64 6.87
C ASP A 330 10.84 -6.14 6.59
N ILE A 331 10.54 -5.31 7.61
CA ILE A 331 10.62 -3.86 7.52
C ILE A 331 12.08 -3.40 7.64
N GLN A 332 12.47 -2.46 6.79
CA GLN A 332 13.82 -1.90 6.76
C GLN A 332 13.79 -0.39 6.94
N MET A 333 14.71 0.10 7.76
CA MET A 333 15.00 1.52 7.89
C MET A 333 16.25 1.84 7.09
N GLU A 334 16.17 2.88 6.27
CA GLU A 334 17.29 3.43 5.52
C GLU A 334 17.69 4.79 6.11
N PHE A 335 18.99 4.99 6.30
CA PHE A 335 19.56 6.29 6.61
C PHE A 335 20.21 6.86 5.35
N VAL A 336 19.56 7.84 4.74
CA VAL A 336 19.81 8.27 3.35
C VAL A 336 20.21 9.73 3.29
N ARG A 337 21.07 10.11 2.34
CA ARG A 337 21.29 11.51 1.94
C ARG A 337 20.94 11.73 0.48
N ILE A 338 21.72 11.12 -0.41
CA ILE A 338 21.40 10.95 -1.83
C ILE A 338 21.17 9.46 -2.05
N ASP A 339 22.17 8.67 -1.67
CA ASP A 339 22.14 7.21 -1.62
C ASP A 339 22.04 6.71 -0.17
N PRO A 340 21.57 5.48 0.07
CA PRO A 340 21.50 4.89 1.41
C PRO A 340 22.90 4.61 1.97
N PHE A 341 23.23 5.22 3.10
CA PHE A 341 24.48 4.96 3.83
C PHE A 341 24.36 3.76 4.76
N VAL A 342 23.19 3.60 5.38
CA VAL A 342 22.88 2.50 6.29
C VAL A 342 21.51 1.97 5.91
N ARG A 343 21.37 0.64 5.84
CA ARG A 343 20.10 -0.06 5.67
C ARG A 343 20.05 -1.19 6.68
N LEU A 344 19.08 -1.15 7.58
CA LEU A 344 18.97 -2.12 8.68
C LEU A 344 17.54 -2.65 8.77
N PRO A 345 17.35 -3.96 9.01
CA PRO A 345 16.05 -4.50 9.38
C PRO A 345 15.66 -3.97 10.77
N ILE A 346 14.41 -3.55 10.92
CA ILE A 346 13.86 -3.07 12.19
C ILE A 346 12.93 -4.14 12.77
N LYS A 347 12.98 -4.34 14.08
CA LYS A 347 12.20 -5.38 14.75
C LYS A 347 11.09 -4.76 15.58
N LEU A 348 9.94 -5.43 15.61
CA LEU A 348 8.85 -5.08 16.50
C LEU A 348 9.27 -5.33 17.95
N ASP A 349 9.33 -4.27 18.74
CA ASP A 349 9.37 -4.38 20.20
C ASP A 349 7.96 -4.60 20.72
N ARG A 350 7.70 -5.81 21.24
CA ARG A 350 6.38 -6.20 21.74
C ARG A 350 5.95 -5.44 22.99
N ALA A 351 6.87 -4.85 23.74
CA ALA A 351 6.54 -4.07 24.93
C ALA A 351 5.95 -2.70 24.56
N THR A 352 6.48 -2.07 23.51
CA THR A 352 6.06 -0.74 23.05
C THR A 352 5.08 -0.79 21.87
N GLY A 353 5.01 -1.91 21.14
CA GLY A 353 4.24 -2.02 19.90
C GLY A 353 4.84 -1.22 18.74
N ALA A 354 6.11 -0.84 18.83
CA ALA A 354 6.81 -0.04 17.84
C ALA A 354 7.97 -0.84 17.22
N PHE A 355 8.30 -0.54 15.97
CA PHE A 355 9.48 -1.05 15.31
C PHE A 355 10.68 -0.18 15.68
N THR A 356 11.71 -0.78 16.25
CA THR A 356 12.86 -0.05 16.78
C THR A 356 14.19 -0.57 16.26
N VAL A 357 15.18 0.31 16.22
CA VAL A 357 16.57 -0.02 15.89
C VAL A 357 17.53 0.98 16.52
N ASP A 358 18.63 0.46 17.07
CA ASP A 358 19.78 1.25 17.51
C ASP A 358 20.91 1.09 16.52
N PHE A 359 21.49 2.20 16.08
CA PHE A 359 22.63 2.15 15.18
C PHE A 359 23.54 3.39 15.33
N LYS A 360 24.75 3.26 14.78
CA LYS A 360 25.75 4.31 14.79
C LYS A 360 25.67 5.14 13.51
N LEU A 361 25.64 6.46 13.65
CA LEU A 361 25.67 7.36 12.49
C LEU A 361 27.00 7.27 11.72
N PRO A 362 27.00 7.49 10.40
CA PRO A 362 28.21 7.50 9.59
C PRO A 362 29.14 8.67 9.97
N ASP A 363 30.39 8.57 9.54
CA ASP A 363 31.41 9.61 9.74
C ASP A 363 31.29 10.78 8.75
N VAL A 364 30.33 10.69 7.81
CA VAL A 364 30.04 11.74 6.84
C VAL A 364 28.95 12.64 7.40
N TYR A 365 29.24 13.94 7.50
CA TYR A 365 28.27 14.95 7.94
C TYR A 365 27.38 15.43 6.79
N GLY A 366 26.27 16.07 7.15
CA GLY A 366 25.30 16.63 6.23
C GLY A 366 23.86 16.47 6.73
N VAL A 367 22.92 16.72 5.82
CA VAL A 367 21.50 16.48 6.06
C VAL A 367 21.17 15.07 5.60
N PHE A 368 20.59 14.27 6.49
CA PHE A 368 20.16 12.91 6.24
C PHE A 368 18.66 12.76 6.48
N GLN A 369 18.11 11.62 6.08
CA GLN A 369 16.74 11.24 6.32
C GLN A 369 16.70 9.80 6.86
N PHE A 370 15.93 9.58 7.92
CA PHE A 370 15.39 8.26 8.22
C PHE A 370 14.25 8.00 7.24
N LYS A 371 14.40 6.98 6.39
CA LYS A 371 13.43 6.63 5.37
C LYS A 371 12.96 5.20 5.57
N ILE A 372 11.64 5.03 5.54
CA ILE A 372 10.99 3.73 5.45
C ILE A 372 10.08 3.77 4.23
N ASP A 373 10.32 2.86 3.31
CA ASP A 373 9.51 2.63 2.12
C ASP A 373 9.08 1.15 2.14
N TYR A 374 7.84 0.92 2.56
CA TYR A 374 7.28 -0.42 2.71
C TYR A 374 6.22 -0.64 1.64
N ALA A 375 6.62 -1.32 0.56
CA ALA A 375 5.75 -1.76 -0.51
C ALA A 375 5.72 -3.30 -0.54
N ARG A 376 4.59 -3.88 -0.17
CA ARG A 376 4.34 -5.33 -0.21
C ARG A 376 3.02 -5.63 -0.89
N LEU A 377 2.98 -6.77 -1.55
CA LEU A 377 1.84 -7.20 -2.33
C LEU A 377 0.59 -7.37 -1.45
N GLY A 378 -0.47 -6.65 -1.80
CA GLY A 378 -1.73 -6.66 -1.05
C GLY A 378 -1.76 -5.75 0.17
N TYR A 379 -0.69 -5.03 0.48
CA TYR A 379 -0.63 -4.04 1.55
C TYR A 379 -0.55 -2.60 1.00
N THR A 380 -1.09 -1.65 1.77
CA THR A 380 -0.89 -0.21 1.54
C THR A 380 0.60 0.13 1.47
N PHE A 381 1.01 0.97 0.52
CA PHE A 381 2.36 1.49 0.43
C PHE A 381 2.58 2.52 1.54
N LEU A 382 3.53 2.23 2.43
CA LEU A 382 3.94 3.16 3.48
C LEU A 382 5.21 3.89 3.08
N LYS A 383 5.17 5.22 3.16
CA LYS A 383 6.34 6.08 3.00
C LYS A 383 6.43 7.02 4.18
N SER A 384 7.52 6.91 4.93
CA SER A 384 7.85 7.81 6.04
C SER A 384 9.27 8.31 5.87
N ALA A 385 9.45 9.63 5.88
CA ALA A 385 10.75 10.26 5.78
C ALA A 385 10.88 11.32 6.87
N THR A 386 11.91 11.20 7.72
CA THR A 386 12.21 12.17 8.78
C THR A 386 13.60 12.72 8.58
N GLN A 387 13.68 14.01 8.28
CA GLN A 387 14.93 14.70 8.02
C GLN A 387 15.66 15.06 9.32
N VAL A 388 16.97 14.84 9.34
CA VAL A 388 17.85 15.19 10.47
C VAL A 388 19.18 15.75 9.99
N SER A 389 19.78 16.61 10.80
CA SER A 389 21.09 17.19 10.54
C SER A 389 22.16 16.47 11.35
N VAL A 390 23.20 15.98 10.67
CA VAL A 390 24.39 15.39 11.28
C VAL A 390 25.54 16.36 11.08
N ARG A 391 26.00 16.97 12.17
CA ARG A 391 27.10 17.93 12.18
C ARG A 391 28.44 17.26 12.53
N PRO A 392 29.57 17.81 12.07
CA PRO A 392 30.87 17.39 12.56
C PRO A 392 31.05 17.76 14.05
N LEU A 393 32.14 17.23 14.64
CA LEU A 393 32.54 17.56 16.01
C LEU A 393 32.88 19.06 16.14
N GLN A 394 32.42 19.67 17.23
CA GLN A 394 32.83 21.01 17.62
C GLN A 394 34.26 21.00 18.19
N HIS A 395 34.93 22.15 18.17
CA HIS A 395 36.30 22.29 18.70
C HIS A 395 36.46 21.89 20.18
N THR A 396 35.37 21.89 20.95
CA THR A 396 35.33 21.45 22.35
C THR A 396 35.19 19.94 22.53
N GLN A 397 34.79 19.21 21.48
CA GLN A 397 34.44 17.79 21.52
C GLN A 397 35.59 16.88 21.05
N TYR A 398 36.68 17.44 20.52
CA TYR A 398 37.88 16.67 20.19
C TYR A 398 38.54 16.13 21.46
N GLU A 399 39.11 14.93 21.35
CA GLU A 399 39.90 14.33 22.42
C GLU A 399 41.07 15.25 22.80
N ARG A 400 41.29 15.39 24.11
CA ARG A 400 42.37 16.21 24.68
C ARG A 400 43.24 15.34 25.57
N PHE A 401 44.49 15.76 25.74
CA PHE A 401 45.48 15.04 26.55
C PHE A 401 45.79 13.63 26.03
N ILE A 402 45.96 13.53 24.70
CA ILE A 402 46.28 12.26 24.05
C ILE A 402 47.66 11.76 24.50
N SER A 403 47.77 10.48 24.83
CA SER A 403 49.00 9.88 25.36
C SER A 403 50.17 9.97 24.38
N SER A 404 49.89 9.84 23.09
CA SER A 404 50.87 10.00 22.01
C SER A 404 51.50 11.41 21.98
N ALA A 405 50.80 12.43 22.48
CA ALA A 405 51.29 13.81 22.49
C ALA A 405 51.98 14.23 23.81
N TYR A 406 52.17 13.32 24.78
CA TYR A 406 52.88 13.64 26.02
C TYR A 406 54.27 14.27 25.82
N PRO A 407 55.10 13.87 24.83
CA PRO A 407 56.38 14.53 24.57
C PRO A 407 56.22 16.02 24.24
N TYR A 408 55.20 16.41 23.47
CA TYR A 408 54.95 17.81 23.12
C TYR A 408 54.44 18.60 24.32
N TYR A 409 53.55 18.02 25.13
CA TYR A 409 53.07 18.65 26.35
C TYR A 409 54.23 18.88 27.33
N ALA A 410 55.07 17.88 27.56
CA ALA A 410 56.23 17.99 28.43
C ALA A 410 57.25 19.02 27.90
N SER A 411 57.51 19.05 26.59
CA SER A 411 58.41 20.03 25.97
C SER A 411 57.96 21.47 26.23
N ALA A 412 56.66 21.75 26.07
CA ALA A 412 56.12 23.10 26.30
C ALA A 412 56.34 23.55 27.75
N PHE A 413 55.98 22.70 28.73
CA PHE A 413 56.19 23.00 30.15
C PHE A 413 57.68 23.08 30.52
N SER A 414 58.53 22.24 29.92
CA SER A 414 59.98 22.28 30.12
C SER A 414 60.58 23.61 29.64
N MET A 415 60.14 24.13 28.48
CA MET A 415 60.59 25.42 27.96
C MET A 415 60.13 26.57 28.88
N MET A 416 58.88 26.55 29.35
CA MET A 416 58.36 27.54 30.30
C MET A 416 59.19 27.54 31.60
N PHE A 417 59.45 26.36 32.16
CA PHE A 417 60.27 26.21 33.36
C PHE A 417 61.72 26.68 33.13
N GLY A 418 62.30 26.33 31.98
CA GLY A 418 63.63 26.76 31.58
C GLY A 418 63.75 28.29 31.48
N VAL A 419 62.75 28.98 30.93
CA VAL A 419 62.72 30.45 30.86
C VAL A 419 62.66 31.08 32.25
N VAL A 420 61.89 30.49 33.18
CA VAL A 420 61.82 30.98 34.57
C VAL A 420 63.18 30.84 35.27
N ILE A 421 63.83 29.68 35.15
CA ILE A 421 65.18 29.46 35.70
C ILE A 421 66.18 30.41 35.05
N PHE A 422 66.18 30.50 33.72
CA PHE A 422 67.06 31.38 32.98
C PHE A 422 66.90 32.83 33.42
N SER A 423 65.67 33.33 33.55
CA SER A 423 65.38 34.69 34.02
C SER A 423 65.94 34.94 35.42
N ALA A 424 65.74 34.00 36.36
CA ALA A 424 66.27 34.12 37.71
C ALA A 424 67.80 34.15 37.72
N PHE A 425 68.46 33.24 37.01
CA PHE A 425 69.92 33.23 36.93
C PHE A 425 70.46 34.46 36.21
N PHE A 426 69.87 34.85 35.09
CA PHE A 426 70.31 35.99 34.29
C PHE A 426 70.20 37.31 35.06
N LEU A 427 69.14 37.52 35.85
CA LEU A 427 68.95 38.74 36.63
C LEU A 427 69.83 38.80 37.89
N TYR A 428 70.10 37.66 38.54
CA TYR A 428 70.86 37.61 39.80
C TYR A 428 72.30 37.10 39.64
N HIS A 429 72.79 36.98 38.41
CA HIS A 429 74.18 36.61 38.14
C HIS A 429 75.13 37.78 38.49
N SER A 430 76.19 37.51 39.25
CA SER A 430 77.28 38.45 39.46
C SER A 430 78.38 38.19 38.44
N ASP A 431 78.71 39.21 37.64
CA ASP A 431 79.82 39.13 36.71
C ASP A 431 81.15 38.96 37.48
N SER A 432 81.87 37.88 37.22
CA SER A 432 83.23 37.72 37.73
C SER A 432 84.12 38.79 37.11
N LYS A 433 84.61 39.74 37.91
CA LYS A 433 85.58 40.76 37.47
C LYS A 433 86.77 40.08 36.79
N LYS A 434 86.95 40.32 35.48
CA LYS A 434 88.16 39.91 34.74
C LYS A 434 89.37 40.58 35.39
N LEU A 435 90.28 39.78 35.95
CA LEU A 435 91.64 40.21 36.28
C LEU A 435 92.33 40.57 34.95
N LYS A 436 92.70 41.84 34.80
CA LYS A 436 93.60 42.29 33.73
C LYS A 436 94.94 41.58 33.94
N SER A 437 95.33 40.69 33.01
CA SER A 437 96.71 40.28 32.86
C SER A 437 97.46 41.40 32.13
N GLU A 438 98.56 41.85 32.75
CA GLU A 438 99.45 42.93 32.31
C GLU A 438 100.01 42.77 30.90
#